data_AF-Q75ZN6-F1
#
_entry.id   AF-Q75ZN6-F1
#
_cell.length_a   1.000
_cell.length_b   1.000
_cell.length_c   1.000
_cell.angle_alpha   90.00
_cell.angle_beta   90.00
_cell.angle_gamma   90.00
#
_symmetry.space_group_name_H-M   'P 1'
#
loop_
_entity.id
_entity.type
_entity.pdbx_description
1 polymer ?
#
loop_
_entity_poly.entity_id
_entity_poly.type
_entity_poly.pdbx_seq_one_letter_code
_entity_poly.pdbx_strand_id
1 'polypeptide(L)'
;VEEYFTNYIVNDSLGIIANAHTVFADNQPRKAMSEECLKLAKLFSTAVDFPKTGVPAVIPRVLYVKEYPDFMEKSDKETYISPNVIGKLYREVIEAISSSDGGSISSFTREVARTSYDFDMEVDGFLDYVDDAFYHKTNYDYKLGNLMDYYGIKTEAEILSGNIIKLSKCFNKRRDAEAINKAVTSLRKDARSWFNEGNNGDDEYAKASAWYHVTYHPSYWGCYNQGMGRDHYLSFPWCVFPQLLQIKKKVFNRRYS
;
A
#
# COMPACT_ATOMS: atom_id res chain seq x y z
N VAL A 1 -31.82 23.81 -9.97
CA VAL A 1 -30.96 22.70 -9.50
C VAL A 1 -29.70 22.60 -10.35
N GLU A 2 -29.79 22.53 -11.69
CA GLU A 2 -28.61 22.55 -12.58
C GLU A 2 -27.68 23.78 -12.39
N GLU A 3 -28.23 24.99 -12.23
CA GLU A 3 -27.44 26.21 -11.97
C GLU A 3 -26.63 26.19 -10.65
N TYR A 4 -27.09 25.44 -9.65
CA TYR A 4 -26.36 25.29 -8.39
C TYR A 4 -25.15 24.36 -8.56
N PHE A 5 -25.31 23.29 -9.34
CA PHE A 5 -24.21 22.38 -9.65
C PHE A 5 -23.14 23.04 -10.52
N THR A 6 -23.54 23.80 -11.55
CA THR A 6 -22.57 24.52 -12.39
C THR A 6 -21.84 25.61 -11.60
N ASN A 7 -22.53 26.38 -10.76
CA ASN A 7 -21.87 27.34 -9.87
C ASN A 7 -20.95 26.69 -8.84
N TYR A 8 -21.30 25.52 -8.31
CA TYR A 8 -20.45 24.77 -7.38
C TYR A 8 -19.17 24.27 -8.04
N ILE A 9 -19.27 23.70 -9.24
CA ILE A 9 -18.11 23.19 -9.99
C ILE A 9 -17.17 24.35 -10.40
N VAL A 10 -17.73 25.49 -10.82
CA VAL A 10 -16.95 26.65 -11.26
C VAL A 10 -16.27 27.39 -10.10
N ASN A 11 -16.89 27.40 -8.90
CA ASN A 11 -16.38 28.14 -7.74
C ASN A 11 -15.70 27.26 -6.68
N ASP A 12 -15.35 26.01 -7.00
CA ASP A 12 -14.56 25.17 -6.09
C ASP A 12 -13.13 25.72 -5.96
N SER A 13 -12.99 26.66 -5.04
CA SER A 13 -11.77 27.38 -4.71
C SER A 13 -11.06 26.77 -3.50
N LEU A 14 -11.62 25.72 -2.89
CA LEU A 14 -11.15 25.18 -1.61
C LEU A 14 -9.73 24.62 -1.74
N GLY A 15 -9.47 23.85 -2.79
CA GLY A 15 -8.14 23.30 -3.08
C GLY A 15 -7.12 24.39 -3.37
N ILE A 16 -7.52 25.47 -4.05
CA ILE A 16 -6.63 26.59 -4.37
C ILE A 16 -6.26 27.35 -3.09
N ILE A 17 -7.24 27.65 -2.23
CA ILE A 17 -7.03 28.35 -0.95
C ILE A 17 -6.15 27.51 -0.02
N ALA A 18 -6.37 26.20 0.08
CA ALA A 18 -5.55 25.31 0.92
C ALA A 18 -4.08 25.26 0.46
N ASN A 19 -3.86 25.11 -0.85
CA ASN A 19 -2.51 25.11 -1.42
C ASN A 19 -1.81 26.45 -1.18
N ALA A 20 -2.51 27.56 -1.42
CA ALA A 20 -1.98 28.89 -1.18
C ALA A 20 -1.60 29.07 0.29
N HIS A 21 -2.49 28.68 1.22
CA HIS A 21 -2.24 28.79 2.66
C HIS A 21 -1.00 28.01 3.07
N THR A 22 -0.82 26.79 2.54
CA THR A 22 0.36 25.96 2.81
C THR A 22 1.64 26.66 2.37
N VAL A 23 1.64 27.24 1.17
CA VAL A 23 2.82 27.93 0.63
C VAL A 23 3.15 29.19 1.41
N PHE A 24 2.15 30.03 1.73
CA PHE A 24 2.38 31.23 2.54
C PHE A 24 2.85 30.86 3.95
N ALA A 25 2.30 29.81 4.55
CA ALA A 25 2.74 29.36 5.88
C ALA A 25 4.17 28.82 5.88
N ASP A 26 4.65 28.29 4.76
CA ASP A 26 6.04 27.85 4.61
C ASP A 26 7.00 29.03 4.42
N ASN A 27 6.64 29.99 3.57
CA ASN A 27 7.52 31.08 3.17
C ASN A 27 7.54 32.26 4.17
N GLN A 28 6.45 32.49 4.90
CA GLN A 28 6.34 33.67 5.78
C GLN A 28 7.01 33.45 7.14
N PRO A 29 7.69 34.48 7.72
CA PRO A 29 8.35 34.35 9.03
C PRO A 29 7.39 33.98 10.17
N ARG A 30 6.16 34.50 10.13
CA ARG A 30 5.10 34.22 11.12
C ARG A 30 4.31 32.94 10.80
N LYS A 31 4.68 32.23 9.74
CA LYS A 31 4.05 30.98 9.28
C LYS A 31 2.53 31.13 9.16
N ALA A 32 1.75 30.21 9.72
CA ALA A 32 0.28 30.25 9.70
C ALA A 32 -0.34 31.49 10.38
N MET A 33 0.43 32.25 11.16
CA MET A 33 -0.02 33.50 11.80
C MET A 33 0.31 34.74 10.96
N SER A 34 0.76 34.58 9.70
CA SER A 34 0.91 35.70 8.78
C SER A 34 -0.45 36.30 8.40
N GLU A 35 -0.48 37.56 7.98
CA GLU A 35 -1.73 38.19 7.58
C GLU A 35 -2.36 37.50 6.35
N GLU A 36 -1.53 37.02 5.43
CA GLU A 36 -1.95 36.27 4.24
C GLU A 36 -2.62 34.96 4.64
N CYS A 37 -2.00 34.18 5.54
CA CYS A 37 -2.58 32.94 6.05
C CYS A 37 -3.90 33.20 6.79
N LEU A 38 -3.99 34.24 7.61
CA LEU A 38 -5.22 34.61 8.31
C LEU A 38 -6.34 35.03 7.33
N LYS A 39 -6.01 35.76 6.27
CA LYS A 39 -6.94 36.13 5.19
C LYS A 39 -7.42 34.88 4.43
N LEU A 40 -6.49 33.98 4.10
CA LEU A 40 -6.80 32.71 3.44
C LEU A 40 -7.66 31.79 4.33
N ALA A 41 -7.41 31.75 5.64
CA ALA A 41 -8.22 30.97 6.58
C ALA A 41 -9.67 31.46 6.63
N LYS A 42 -9.89 32.79 6.61
CA LYS A 42 -11.23 33.37 6.52
C LYS A 42 -11.92 32.99 5.20
N LEU A 43 -11.20 33.11 4.08
CA LEU A 43 -11.72 32.70 2.75
C LEU A 43 -12.02 31.20 2.70
N PHE A 44 -11.21 30.37 3.34
CA PHE A 44 -11.42 28.93 3.44
C PHE A 44 -12.72 28.62 4.18
N SER A 45 -12.99 29.31 5.29
CA SER A 45 -14.27 29.19 6.01
C SER A 45 -15.46 29.57 5.13
N THR A 46 -15.36 30.67 4.37
CA THR A 46 -16.40 31.09 3.43
C THR A 46 -16.62 30.05 2.32
N ALA A 47 -15.55 29.48 1.78
CA ALA A 47 -15.64 28.47 0.72
C ALA A 47 -16.33 27.17 1.21
N VAL A 48 -16.08 26.73 2.45
CA VAL A 48 -16.74 25.57 3.04
C VAL A 48 -18.24 25.81 3.24
N ASP A 49 -18.63 27.02 3.63
CA ASP A 49 -20.04 27.38 3.81
C ASP A 49 -20.74 27.82 2.51
N PHE A 50 -20.05 27.82 1.37
CA PHE A 50 -20.63 28.14 0.06
C PHE A 50 -21.88 27.28 -0.28
N PRO A 51 -21.91 25.95 -0.06
CA PRO A 51 -23.10 25.15 -0.33
C PRO A 51 -24.33 25.56 0.50
N LYS A 52 -24.12 26.20 1.66
CA LYS A 52 -25.18 26.65 2.56
C LYS A 52 -25.60 28.10 2.32
N THR A 53 -24.63 28.95 2.00
CA THR A 53 -24.80 30.42 1.96
C THR A 53 -24.93 30.96 0.54
N GLY A 54 -24.45 30.22 -0.47
CA GLY A 54 -24.39 30.67 -1.86
C GLY A 54 -23.37 31.78 -2.13
N VAL A 55 -22.55 32.18 -1.15
CA VAL A 55 -21.57 33.28 -1.30
C VAL A 55 -20.19 32.74 -1.70
N PRO A 56 -19.72 32.98 -2.93
CA PRO A 56 -18.45 32.41 -3.39
C PRO A 56 -17.26 33.09 -2.72
N ALA A 57 -16.24 32.30 -2.37
CA ALA A 57 -14.97 32.83 -1.86
C ALA A 57 -14.13 33.37 -3.02
N VAL A 58 -14.05 34.70 -3.13
CA VAL A 58 -13.23 35.36 -4.15
C VAL A 58 -11.82 35.58 -3.61
N ILE A 59 -10.84 34.89 -4.20
CA ILE A 59 -9.43 35.01 -3.81
C ILE A 59 -8.86 36.30 -4.42
N PRO A 60 -8.34 37.25 -3.60
CA PRO A 60 -7.64 38.42 -4.10
C PRO A 60 -6.38 38.05 -4.90
N ARG A 61 -6.06 38.82 -5.95
CA ARG A 61 -4.88 38.59 -6.81
C ARG A 61 -3.55 38.48 -6.03
N VAL A 62 -3.44 39.20 -4.92
CA VAL A 62 -2.26 39.20 -4.05
C VAL A 62 -2.05 37.88 -3.29
N LEU A 63 -3.10 37.07 -3.14
CA LEU A 63 -3.05 35.76 -2.47
C LEU A 63 -2.85 34.60 -3.46
N TYR A 64 -2.57 34.88 -4.74
CA TYR A 64 -2.18 33.85 -5.70
C TYR A 64 -0.69 33.59 -5.60
N VAL A 65 -0.38 32.32 -5.39
CA VAL A 65 0.99 31.82 -5.28
C VAL A 65 1.57 31.56 -6.67
N LYS A 66 2.79 32.05 -6.88
CA LYS A 66 3.56 31.84 -8.12
C LYS A 66 4.56 30.69 -8.00
N GLU A 67 5.29 30.66 -6.89
CA GLU A 67 6.31 29.65 -6.59
C GLU A 67 5.84 28.72 -5.47
N TYR A 68 6.07 27.42 -5.62
CA TYR A 68 5.64 26.40 -4.66
C TYR A 68 6.84 25.75 -3.96
N PRO A 69 6.70 25.29 -2.71
CA PRO A 69 7.77 24.56 -2.07
C PRO A 69 7.98 23.19 -2.75
N ASP A 70 9.23 22.73 -2.73
CA ASP A 70 9.70 21.48 -3.33
C ASP A 70 8.85 20.25 -2.95
N PHE A 71 8.45 20.14 -1.69
CA PHE A 71 7.65 19.02 -1.19
C PHE A 71 6.22 18.92 -1.78
N MET A 72 5.74 19.94 -2.51
CA MET A 72 4.42 19.90 -3.16
C MET A 72 4.43 19.29 -4.57
N GLU A 73 5.61 18.94 -5.12
CA GLU A 73 5.77 18.20 -6.38
C GLU A 73 4.99 18.77 -7.58
N LYS A 74 4.93 20.10 -7.69
CA LYS A 74 4.28 20.79 -8.81
C LYS A 74 5.23 20.90 -10.00
N SER A 75 5.31 19.85 -10.81
CA SER A 75 6.17 19.81 -12.01
C SER A 75 5.85 20.88 -13.06
N ASP A 76 4.63 21.44 -13.04
CA ASP A 76 4.14 22.47 -13.96
C ASP A 76 4.38 23.90 -13.47
N LYS A 77 4.98 24.09 -12.29
CA LYS A 77 5.19 25.39 -11.64
C LYS A 77 6.65 25.57 -11.21
N GLU A 78 7.02 26.82 -10.99
CA GLU A 78 8.30 27.16 -10.36
C GLU A 78 8.30 26.68 -8.90
N THR A 79 9.42 26.11 -8.48
CA THR A 79 9.57 25.52 -7.15
C THR A 79 10.79 26.07 -6.42
N TYR A 80 10.68 26.18 -5.09
CA TYR A 80 11.78 26.58 -4.20
C TYR A 80 12.05 25.51 -3.14
N ILE A 81 13.29 25.45 -2.64
CA ILE A 81 13.68 24.52 -1.60
C ILE A 81 13.17 25.04 -0.25
N SER A 82 12.23 24.34 0.37
CA SER A 82 11.70 24.76 1.67
C SER A 82 12.74 24.56 2.79
N PRO A 83 13.07 25.60 3.60
CA PRO A 83 13.99 25.48 4.73
C PRO A 83 13.32 24.86 5.98
N ASN A 84 12.00 24.66 5.97
CA ASN A 84 11.24 24.16 7.10
C ASN A 84 11.37 22.65 7.28
N VAL A 85 10.87 22.16 8.43
CA VAL A 85 10.91 20.75 8.82
C VAL A 85 10.26 19.85 7.77
N ILE A 86 9.14 20.27 7.18
CA ILE A 86 8.43 19.48 6.15
C ILE A 86 9.31 19.29 4.91
N GLY A 87 9.91 20.37 4.40
CA GLY A 87 10.84 20.29 3.26
C GLY A 87 12.07 19.44 3.55
N LYS A 88 12.65 19.57 4.75
CA LYS A 88 13.78 18.73 5.18
C LYS A 88 13.41 17.26 5.21
N LEU A 89 12.31 16.91 5.89
CA LEU A 89 11.82 15.53 5.97
C LEU A 89 11.52 14.96 4.58
N TYR A 90 10.89 15.76 3.71
CA TYR A 90 10.61 15.36 2.34
C TYR A 90 11.90 14.98 1.59
N ARG A 91 12.92 15.85 1.62
CA ARG A 91 14.20 15.59 0.94
C ARG A 91 14.92 14.37 1.50
N GLU A 92 14.98 14.22 2.82
CA GLU A 92 15.59 13.05 3.47
C GLU A 92 14.89 11.75 3.04
N VAL A 93 13.55 11.75 2.94
CA VAL A 93 12.78 10.60 2.48
C VAL A 93 13.05 10.31 1.00
N ILE A 94 13.04 11.33 0.14
CA ILE A 94 13.33 11.16 -1.29
C ILE A 94 14.76 10.68 -1.51
N GLU A 95 15.73 11.22 -0.77
CA GLU A 95 17.12 10.79 -0.83
C GLU A 95 17.28 9.35 -0.32
N ALA A 96 16.62 8.98 0.78
CA ALA A 96 16.60 7.60 1.25
C ALA A 96 16.01 6.64 0.22
N ILE A 97 14.92 7.02 -0.45
CA ILE A 97 14.29 6.23 -1.52
C ILE A 97 15.21 6.16 -2.76
N SER A 98 15.94 7.23 -3.07
CA SER A 98 16.77 7.32 -4.29
C SER A 98 18.15 6.67 -4.14
N SER A 99 18.76 6.79 -2.95
CA SER A 99 20.03 6.13 -2.60
C SER A 99 19.86 4.63 -2.35
N SER A 100 18.66 4.22 -1.95
CA SER A 100 18.21 2.83 -2.02
C SER A 100 17.86 2.48 -3.46
N ASP A 101 18.87 2.38 -4.33
CA ASP A 101 18.83 1.96 -5.74
C ASP A 101 17.43 1.48 -6.21
N GLY A 102 16.59 2.45 -6.59
CA GLY A 102 15.25 2.20 -7.13
C GLY A 102 14.33 1.27 -6.33
N GLY A 103 14.21 1.38 -5.01
CA GLY A 103 13.03 0.89 -4.26
C GLY A 103 12.65 -0.58 -4.50
N SER A 104 13.60 -1.42 -4.90
CA SER A 104 13.43 -2.86 -4.76
C SER A 104 13.54 -3.10 -3.27
N ILE A 105 12.40 -3.18 -2.57
CA ILE A 105 12.30 -4.09 -1.42
C ILE A 105 13.04 -5.32 -1.89
N SER A 106 14.23 -5.58 -1.32
CA SER A 106 15.14 -6.60 -1.80
C SER A 106 14.30 -7.80 -2.17
N SER A 107 14.23 -8.14 -3.46
CA SER A 107 13.51 -9.32 -3.89
C SER A 107 13.96 -10.41 -2.93
N PHE A 108 13.03 -11.07 -2.22
CA PHE A 108 13.41 -12.18 -1.34
C PHE A 108 14.37 -13.04 -2.16
N THR A 109 15.57 -13.32 -1.68
CA THR A 109 16.51 -14.09 -2.49
C THR A 109 16.58 -15.50 -1.95
N ARG A 110 17.20 -16.41 -2.70
CA ARG A 110 17.46 -17.76 -2.21
C ARG A 110 18.28 -17.75 -0.92
N GLU A 111 19.20 -16.78 -0.78
CA GLU A 111 20.04 -16.59 0.40
C GLU A 111 19.22 -16.10 1.61
N VAL A 112 18.28 -15.18 1.38
CA VAL A 112 17.32 -14.74 2.41
C VAL A 112 16.47 -15.92 2.87
N ALA A 113 15.96 -16.73 1.93
CA ALA A 113 15.23 -17.95 2.24
C ALA A 113 16.02 -18.87 3.18
N ARG A 114 17.32 -19.07 2.91
CA ARG A 114 18.19 -19.96 3.71
C ARG A 114 18.41 -19.45 5.12
N THR A 115 18.46 -18.14 5.30
CA THR A 115 18.78 -17.52 6.59
C THR A 115 17.53 -17.30 7.44
N SER A 116 16.37 -17.10 6.81
CA SER A 116 15.11 -16.74 7.47
C SER A 116 14.13 -17.91 7.65
N TYR A 117 14.44 -19.10 7.14
CA TYR A 117 13.59 -20.27 7.29
C TYR A 117 13.58 -20.77 8.75
N ASP A 118 12.39 -20.90 9.32
CA ASP A 118 12.17 -21.30 10.71
C ASP A 118 11.82 -22.79 10.76
N PHE A 119 12.77 -23.62 11.18
CA PHE A 119 12.58 -25.07 11.31
C PHE A 119 11.55 -25.44 12.38
N ASP A 120 11.22 -24.54 13.32
CA ASP A 120 10.18 -24.78 14.33
C ASP A 120 8.78 -24.84 13.72
N MET A 121 8.63 -24.42 12.46
CA MET A 121 7.38 -24.48 11.74
C MET A 121 7.11 -25.85 11.10
N GLU A 122 8.06 -26.80 11.17
CA GLU A 122 7.93 -28.16 10.65
C GLU A 122 7.18 -29.05 11.66
N VAL A 123 6.09 -29.67 11.21
CA VAL A 123 5.24 -30.57 12.03
C VAL A 123 5.28 -31.97 11.42
N ASP A 124 5.41 -32.99 12.26
CA ASP A 124 5.42 -34.39 11.80
C ASP A 124 4.22 -34.69 10.87
N GLY A 125 4.50 -35.31 9.72
CA GLY A 125 3.50 -35.61 8.67
C GLY A 125 3.29 -34.50 7.64
N PHE A 126 4.00 -33.35 7.72
CA PHE A 126 3.83 -32.28 6.72
C PHE A 126 4.25 -32.70 5.30
N LEU A 127 5.20 -33.62 5.17
CA LEU A 127 5.72 -34.09 3.89
C LEU A 127 4.63 -34.70 2.99
N ASP A 128 3.64 -35.35 3.59
CA ASP A 128 2.53 -35.98 2.86
C ASP A 128 1.64 -34.95 2.15
N TYR A 129 1.65 -33.69 2.59
CA TYR A 129 0.85 -32.60 2.04
C TYR A 129 1.66 -31.61 1.19
N VAL A 130 2.94 -31.86 0.96
CA VAL A 130 3.82 -30.95 0.21
C VAL A 130 3.37 -30.80 -1.24
N ASP A 131 2.97 -31.89 -1.90
CA ASP A 131 2.52 -31.86 -3.29
C ASP A 131 1.21 -31.07 -3.45
N ASP A 132 0.25 -31.29 -2.55
CA ASP A 132 -1.00 -30.52 -2.50
C ASP A 132 -0.72 -29.04 -2.21
N ALA A 133 0.17 -28.74 -1.26
CA ALA A 133 0.57 -27.37 -0.95
C ALA A 133 1.23 -26.68 -2.14
N PHE A 134 2.08 -27.39 -2.89
CA PHE A 134 2.73 -26.89 -4.09
C PHE A 134 1.72 -26.56 -5.19
N TYR A 135 0.71 -27.41 -5.38
CA TYR A 135 -0.38 -27.17 -6.32
C TYR A 135 -1.20 -25.92 -5.95
N HIS A 136 -1.60 -25.79 -4.69
CA HIS A 136 -2.35 -24.64 -4.22
C HIS A 136 -1.54 -23.33 -4.26
N LYS A 137 -0.24 -23.39 -3.93
CA LYS A 137 0.67 -22.25 -4.06
C LYS A 137 0.76 -21.75 -5.50
N THR A 138 0.92 -22.68 -6.45
CA THR A 138 0.99 -22.36 -7.88
C THR A 138 -0.30 -21.66 -8.35
N ASN A 139 -1.46 -22.17 -7.95
CA ASN A 139 -2.75 -21.58 -8.28
C ASN A 139 -2.95 -20.20 -7.65
N TYR A 140 -2.52 -20.03 -6.39
CA TYR A 140 -2.58 -18.75 -5.69
C TYR A 140 -1.72 -17.69 -6.38
N ASP A 141 -0.47 -18.03 -6.69
CA ASP A 141 0.49 -17.13 -7.35
C ASP A 141 0.01 -16.72 -8.74
N TYR A 142 -0.56 -17.67 -9.49
CA TYR A 142 -1.14 -17.38 -10.78
C TYR A 142 -2.28 -16.36 -10.68
N LYS A 143 -3.23 -16.58 -9.76
CA LYS A 143 -4.35 -15.66 -9.53
C LYS A 143 -3.88 -14.29 -9.02
N LEU A 144 -2.94 -14.25 -8.08
CA LEU A 144 -2.41 -13.00 -7.53
C LEU A 144 -1.65 -12.20 -8.59
N GLY A 145 -0.78 -12.86 -9.35
CA GLY A 145 -0.03 -12.23 -10.43
C GLY A 145 -0.96 -11.68 -11.52
N ASN A 146 -2.04 -12.39 -11.87
CA ASN A 146 -3.03 -11.89 -12.82
C ASN A 146 -3.77 -10.64 -12.31
N LEU A 147 -4.06 -10.56 -11.01
CA LEU A 147 -4.63 -9.36 -10.39
C LEU A 147 -3.63 -8.20 -10.45
N MET A 148 -2.37 -8.45 -10.11
CA MET A 148 -1.31 -7.45 -10.17
C MET A 148 -1.13 -6.90 -11.60
N ASP A 149 -1.07 -7.78 -12.60
CA ASP A 149 -0.95 -7.40 -14.01
C ASP A 149 -2.16 -6.61 -14.50
N TYR A 150 -3.38 -7.03 -14.11
CA TYR A 150 -4.61 -6.33 -14.48
C TYR A 150 -4.66 -4.89 -13.97
N TYR A 151 -4.26 -4.66 -12.72
CA TYR A 151 -4.24 -3.31 -12.12
C TYR A 151 -2.93 -2.54 -12.38
N GLY A 152 -1.92 -3.19 -12.97
CA GLY A 152 -0.58 -2.63 -13.19
C GLY A 152 0.21 -2.38 -11.89
N ILE A 153 -0.04 -3.20 -10.87
CA ILE A 153 0.67 -3.15 -9.58
C ILE A 153 1.95 -3.97 -9.69
N LYS A 154 3.07 -3.43 -9.22
CA LYS A 154 4.39 -4.07 -9.40
C LYS A 154 4.73 -5.05 -8.30
N THR A 155 4.34 -4.76 -7.07
CA THR A 155 4.80 -5.54 -5.91
C THR A 155 3.65 -6.20 -5.14
N GLU A 156 3.94 -7.36 -4.57
CA GLU A 156 3.00 -8.09 -3.71
C GLU A 156 2.62 -7.26 -2.46
N ALA A 157 3.58 -6.51 -1.91
CA ALA A 157 3.34 -5.67 -0.74
C ALA A 157 2.30 -4.56 -1.00
N GLU A 158 2.32 -3.94 -2.18
CA GLU A 158 1.35 -2.90 -2.57
C GLU A 158 -0.08 -3.44 -2.64
N ILE A 159 -0.26 -4.60 -3.30
CA ILE A 159 -1.60 -5.18 -3.49
C ILE A 159 -2.18 -5.73 -2.18
N LEU A 160 -1.36 -6.29 -1.30
CA LEU A 160 -1.81 -6.86 -0.03
C LEU A 160 -2.03 -5.83 1.08
N SER A 161 -1.25 -4.76 1.10
CA SER A 161 -1.41 -3.66 2.06
C SER A 161 -2.51 -2.68 1.65
N GLY A 162 -2.90 -2.68 0.38
CA GLY A 162 -3.80 -1.68 -0.20
C GLY A 162 -3.15 -0.31 -0.40
N ASN A 163 -1.87 -0.15 -0.03
CA ASN A 163 -1.11 1.09 -0.17
C ASN A 163 -0.40 1.13 -1.52
N ILE A 164 -1.18 1.31 -2.59
CA ILE A 164 -0.63 1.34 -3.94
C ILE A 164 0.04 2.69 -4.19
N ILE A 165 1.32 2.67 -4.56
CA ILE A 165 2.13 3.86 -4.83
C ILE A 165 1.83 4.39 -6.24
N LYS A 166 1.77 3.50 -7.23
CA LYS A 166 1.51 3.84 -8.62
C LYS A 166 0.55 2.84 -9.27
N LEU A 167 -0.62 3.31 -9.71
CA LEU A 167 -1.52 2.53 -10.57
C LEU A 167 -1.25 2.85 -12.04
N SER A 168 -1.67 1.96 -12.94
CA SER A 168 -1.69 2.27 -14.37
C SER A 168 -2.61 3.48 -14.64
N LYS A 169 -2.34 4.22 -15.73
CA LYS A 169 -3.04 5.47 -16.09
C LYS A 169 -4.57 5.33 -16.20
N CYS A 170 -5.07 4.10 -16.32
CA CYS A 170 -6.50 3.79 -16.49
C CYS A 170 -7.25 3.62 -15.16
N PHE A 171 -6.56 3.49 -14.02
CA PHE A 171 -7.19 3.26 -12.72
C PHE A 171 -7.01 4.45 -11.78
N ASN A 172 -8.02 4.70 -10.95
CA ASN A 172 -8.04 5.76 -9.96
C ASN A 172 -7.98 5.16 -8.56
N LYS A 173 -6.91 5.47 -7.81
CA LYS A 173 -6.66 4.97 -6.44
C LYS A 173 -7.88 5.07 -5.52
N ARG A 174 -8.70 6.13 -5.62
CA ARG A 174 -9.88 6.29 -4.76
C ARG A 174 -11.08 5.44 -5.16
N ARG A 175 -11.24 5.13 -6.45
CA ARG A 175 -12.40 4.38 -6.96
C ARG A 175 -12.15 2.88 -6.97
N ASP A 176 -10.93 2.48 -7.30
CA ASP A 176 -10.60 1.08 -7.57
C ASP A 176 -9.96 0.37 -6.37
N ALA A 177 -9.52 1.11 -5.34
CA ALA A 177 -8.95 0.50 -4.13
C ALA A 177 -9.93 -0.45 -3.44
N GLU A 178 -11.22 -0.13 -3.37
CA GLU A 178 -12.21 -1.04 -2.79
C GLU A 178 -12.38 -2.32 -3.62
N ALA A 179 -12.35 -2.21 -4.95
CA ALA A 179 -12.48 -3.37 -5.84
C ALA A 179 -11.24 -4.28 -5.71
N ILE A 180 -10.04 -3.71 -5.67
CA ILE A 180 -8.79 -4.43 -5.46
C ILE A 180 -8.81 -5.16 -4.11
N ASN A 181 -9.17 -4.46 -3.03
CA ASN A 181 -9.28 -5.06 -1.70
C ASN A 181 -10.30 -6.20 -1.66
N LYS A 182 -11.45 -6.05 -2.34
CA LYS A 182 -12.45 -7.12 -2.47
C LYS A 182 -11.90 -8.32 -3.24
N ALA A 183 -11.20 -8.11 -4.35
CA ALA A 183 -10.59 -9.16 -5.16
C ALA A 183 -9.53 -9.94 -4.36
N VAL A 184 -8.62 -9.24 -3.65
CA VAL A 184 -7.62 -9.85 -2.77
C VAL A 184 -8.28 -10.61 -1.62
N THR A 185 -9.33 -10.06 -1.02
CA THR A 185 -10.07 -10.72 0.06
C THR A 185 -10.77 -11.99 -0.44
N SER A 186 -11.33 -11.97 -1.65
CA SER A 186 -11.89 -13.15 -2.31
C SER A 186 -10.83 -14.21 -2.55
N LEU A 187 -9.67 -13.84 -3.09
CA LEU A 187 -8.55 -14.76 -3.31
C LEU A 187 -8.08 -15.41 -1.99
N ARG A 188 -7.96 -14.64 -0.91
CA ARG A 188 -7.64 -15.17 0.42
C ARG A 188 -8.73 -16.11 0.94
N LYS A 189 -10.00 -15.89 0.58
CA LYS A 189 -11.11 -16.77 0.95
C LYS A 189 -11.05 -18.09 0.19
N ASP A 190 -10.78 -18.05 -1.12
CA ASP A 190 -10.55 -19.24 -1.95
C ASP A 190 -9.39 -20.08 -1.40
N ALA A 191 -8.27 -19.43 -1.05
CA ALA A 191 -7.14 -20.13 -0.43
C ALA A 191 -7.55 -20.83 0.86
N ARG A 192 -8.33 -20.16 1.73
CA ARG A 192 -8.84 -20.79 2.95
C ARG A 192 -9.83 -21.92 2.67
N SER A 193 -10.63 -21.86 1.61
CA SER A 193 -11.51 -22.98 1.27
C SER A 193 -10.70 -24.20 0.82
N TRP A 194 -9.67 -24.01 -0.01
CA TRP A 194 -8.76 -25.10 -0.40
C TRP A 194 -8.09 -25.76 0.80
N PHE A 195 -7.68 -24.96 1.79
CA PHE A 195 -7.10 -25.49 3.02
C PHE A 195 -8.08 -26.36 3.84
N ASN A 196 -9.34 -25.95 3.87
CA ASN A 196 -10.39 -26.65 4.61
C ASN A 196 -10.96 -27.85 3.85
N GLU A 197 -10.68 -27.98 2.55
CA GLU A 197 -11.06 -29.15 1.76
C GLU A 197 -10.25 -30.39 2.22
N GLY A 198 -10.96 -31.48 2.54
CA GLY A 198 -10.36 -32.73 3.01
C GLY A 198 -9.78 -32.66 4.44
N ASN A 199 -10.35 -31.84 5.32
CA ASN A 199 -9.82 -31.63 6.66
C ASN A 199 -10.39 -32.62 7.69
N ASN A 200 -9.53 -33.51 8.19
CA ASN A 200 -9.74 -34.28 9.42
C ASN A 200 -8.93 -33.57 10.51
N GLY A 201 -9.55 -33.07 11.57
CA GLY A 201 -9.01 -32.01 12.44
C GLY A 201 -7.62 -32.18 13.08
N ASP A 202 -6.96 -33.34 12.96
CA ASP A 202 -5.57 -33.53 13.39
C ASP A 202 -4.53 -33.16 12.31
N ASP A 203 -4.92 -33.14 11.02
CA ASP A 203 -4.02 -32.90 9.88
C ASP A 203 -3.82 -31.41 9.57
N GLU A 204 -4.57 -30.52 10.24
CA GLU A 204 -4.54 -29.07 10.00
C GLU A 204 -3.14 -28.46 10.18
N TYR A 205 -2.42 -28.90 11.20
CA TYR A 205 -1.10 -28.36 11.51
C TYR A 205 -0.05 -28.85 10.51
N ALA A 206 -0.15 -30.11 10.08
CA ALA A 206 0.72 -30.69 9.05
C ALA A 206 0.51 -29.99 7.69
N LYS A 207 -0.75 -29.76 7.30
CA LYS A 207 -1.08 -28.99 6.09
C LYS A 207 -0.56 -27.55 6.16
N ALA A 208 -0.75 -26.86 7.28
CA ALA A 208 -0.28 -25.48 7.44
C ALA A 208 1.25 -25.41 7.40
N SER A 209 1.93 -26.38 8.01
CA SER A 209 3.38 -26.53 7.94
C SER A 209 3.86 -26.76 6.51
N ALA A 210 3.18 -27.62 5.74
CA ALA A 210 3.48 -27.83 4.32
C ALA A 210 3.35 -26.53 3.50
N TRP A 211 2.30 -25.73 3.74
CA TRP A 211 2.11 -24.43 3.07
C TRP A 211 3.25 -23.44 3.38
N TYR A 212 3.69 -23.41 4.64
CA TYR A 212 4.86 -22.64 5.06
C TYR A 212 6.12 -23.13 4.35
N HIS A 213 6.36 -24.45 4.36
CA HIS A 213 7.54 -25.07 3.76
C HIS A 213 7.66 -24.73 2.27
N VAL A 214 6.62 -24.98 1.48
CA VAL A 214 6.66 -24.74 0.02
C VAL A 214 6.83 -23.26 -0.33
N THR A 215 6.45 -22.34 0.56
CA THR A 215 6.59 -20.90 0.31
C THR A 215 7.96 -20.36 0.70
N TYR A 216 8.50 -20.75 1.86
CA TYR A 216 9.69 -20.12 2.43
C TYR A 216 10.96 -20.96 2.28
N HIS A 217 10.84 -22.26 2.00
CA HIS A 217 12.00 -23.14 1.95
C HIS A 217 12.86 -22.87 0.68
N PRO A 218 14.20 -22.82 0.79
CA PRO A 218 15.10 -22.46 -0.31
C PRO A 218 15.07 -23.36 -1.55
N SER A 219 14.52 -24.57 -1.44
CA SER A 219 14.38 -25.51 -2.56
C SER A 219 13.26 -25.11 -3.52
N TYR A 220 12.22 -24.43 -3.01
CA TYR A 220 11.05 -24.01 -3.79
C TYR A 220 11.19 -22.59 -4.34
N TRP A 221 12.26 -21.89 -3.97
CA TRP A 221 12.57 -20.57 -4.49
C TRP A 221 12.72 -20.59 -6.02
N GLY A 222 11.88 -19.83 -6.71
CA GLY A 222 11.88 -19.76 -8.17
C GLY A 222 11.27 -20.99 -8.88
N CYS A 223 10.65 -21.91 -8.13
CA CYS A 223 9.92 -23.03 -8.72
C CYS A 223 8.53 -22.63 -9.25
N TYR A 224 8.00 -21.49 -8.77
CA TYR A 224 6.71 -20.93 -9.17
C TYR A 224 6.85 -19.92 -10.31
N ASN A 225 5.76 -19.66 -11.02
CA ASN A 225 5.68 -18.64 -12.09
C ASN A 225 6.75 -18.80 -13.21
N GLN A 226 7.19 -20.03 -13.48
CA GLN A 226 8.22 -20.31 -14.50
C GLN A 226 7.79 -19.75 -15.87
N GLY A 227 8.65 -18.92 -16.45
CA GLY A 227 8.40 -18.29 -17.76
C GLY A 227 7.54 -17.02 -17.76
N MET A 228 7.00 -16.60 -16.60
CA MET A 228 6.19 -15.37 -16.50
C MET A 228 6.99 -14.13 -16.09
N GLY A 229 8.25 -14.30 -15.65
CA GLY A 229 9.10 -13.20 -15.19
C GLY A 229 8.58 -12.48 -13.94
N ARG A 230 7.73 -13.16 -13.15
CA ARG A 230 7.16 -12.63 -11.90
C ARG A 230 8.05 -12.97 -10.71
N ASP A 231 8.00 -12.14 -9.68
CA ASP A 231 8.65 -12.40 -8.40
C ASP A 231 8.03 -13.63 -7.70
N HIS A 232 8.76 -14.18 -6.73
CA HIS A 232 8.24 -15.21 -5.84
C HIS A 232 7.41 -14.57 -4.72
N TYR A 233 6.14 -14.94 -4.66
CA TYR A 233 5.20 -14.37 -3.69
C TYR A 233 5.25 -15.09 -2.34
N LEU A 234 5.14 -14.33 -1.26
CA LEU A 234 5.31 -14.79 0.13
C LEU A 234 4.00 -14.87 0.92
N SER A 235 2.90 -14.36 0.39
CA SER A 235 1.65 -14.19 1.16
C SER A 235 0.74 -15.40 1.24
N PHE A 236 1.03 -16.46 0.49
CA PHE A 236 0.18 -17.66 0.46
C PHE A 236 -0.05 -18.25 1.86
N PRO A 237 0.98 -18.50 2.71
CA PRO A 237 0.78 -19.04 4.05
C PRO A 237 0.09 -18.07 5.02
N TRP A 238 0.08 -16.77 4.70
CA TRP A 238 -0.62 -15.78 5.54
C TRP A 238 -2.13 -15.98 5.51
N CYS A 239 -2.66 -16.72 4.52
CA CYS A 239 -4.07 -17.10 4.50
C CYS A 239 -4.45 -18.03 5.67
N VAL A 240 -3.49 -18.78 6.19
CA VAL A 240 -3.63 -19.77 7.29
C VAL A 240 -2.78 -19.40 8.51
N PHE A 241 -2.57 -18.09 8.71
CA PHE A 241 -1.80 -17.56 9.84
C PHE A 241 -2.29 -18.07 11.22
N PRO A 242 -3.59 -18.33 11.49
CA PRO A 242 -4.01 -18.81 12.81
C PRO A 242 -3.36 -20.16 13.17
N GLN A 243 -3.30 -21.10 12.22
CA GLN A 243 -2.71 -22.43 12.41
C GLN A 243 -1.19 -22.33 12.62
N LEU A 244 -0.52 -21.51 11.80
CA LEU A 244 0.93 -21.25 11.93
C LEU A 244 1.29 -20.67 13.31
N LEU A 245 0.49 -19.74 13.82
CA LEU A 245 0.70 -19.19 15.17
C LEU A 245 0.52 -20.24 16.27
N GLN A 246 -0.41 -21.19 16.12
CA GLN A 246 -0.61 -22.26 17.09
C GLN A 246 0.56 -23.26 17.08
N ILE A 247 1.14 -23.56 15.92
CA ILE A 247 2.37 -24.39 15.82
C ILE A 247 3.48 -23.75 16.65
N LYS A 248 3.75 -22.46 16.41
CA LYS A 248 4.81 -21.73 17.11
C LYS A 248 4.57 -21.64 18.62
N LYS A 249 3.32 -21.45 19.06
CA LYS A 249 2.95 -21.49 20.49
C LYS A 249 3.21 -22.86 21.12
N LYS A 250 2.88 -23.96 20.43
CA LYS A 250 3.14 -25.32 20.93
C LYS A 250 4.65 -25.58 21.08
N VAL A 251 5.45 -25.18 20.10
CA VAL A 251 6.92 -25.32 20.18
C VAL A 251 7.51 -24.48 21.31
N PHE A 252 7.05 -23.23 21.46
CA PHE A 252 7.46 -22.37 22.57
C PHE A 252 7.15 -23.03 23.92
N ASN A 253 5.93 -23.52 24.13
CA ASN A 253 5.55 -24.16 25.38
C ASN A 253 6.36 -25.43 25.69
N ARG A 254 6.74 -26.22 24.65
CA ARG A 254 7.61 -27.39 24.81
C ARG A 254 9.05 -27.05 25.21
N ARG A 255 9.56 -25.88 24.79
CA ARG A 255 10.92 -25.44 25.14
C ARG A 255 11.05 -24.86 26.54
N TYR A 256 9.94 -24.37 27.11
CA TYR A 256 9.90 -23.69 28.41
C TYR A 256 9.07 -24.44 29.47
N SER A 257 8.67 -25.69 29.21
CA SER A 257 8.13 -26.63 30.22
C SER A 257 9.23 -27.60 30.66
#